data_AF-A0A158SRI5-F1
#
_entry.id   AF-A0A158SRI5-F1
#
_cell.length_a   1.000
_cell.length_b   1.000
_cell.length_c   1.000
_cell.angle_alpha   90.00
_cell.angle_beta   90.00
_cell.angle_gamma   90.00
#
_symmetry.space_group_name_H-M   'P 1'
#
loop_
_entity.id
_entity.type
_entity.pdbx_description
1 polymer ?
#
loop_
_entity_poly.entity_id
_entity_poly.type
_entity_poly.pdbx_seq_one_letter_code
_entity_poly.pdbx_strand_id
1 'polypeptide(L)' 'MLGDDDRATRFLALTGLTPDSLRASLGEPATLAAVIEFLCAHEADLVAASEALGVAPATLVAARERLGA' A
#
# COMPACT_ATOMS: atom_id res chain seq x y z
N MET A 1 18.99 1.36 6.33
CA MET A 1 18.00 0.47 5.70
C MET A 1 17.13 -0.08 6.84
N LEU A 2 16.12 0.69 7.23
CA LEU A 2 15.24 0.42 8.39
C LEU A 2 13.76 0.72 8.05
N GLY A 3 13.48 1.06 6.78
CA GLY A 3 12.18 1.61 6.39
C GLY A 3 11.17 0.57 5.91
N ASP A 4 11.61 -0.56 5.36
CA ASP A 4 10.68 -1.50 4.72
C ASP A 4 10.05 -2.49 5.72
N ASP A 5 10.84 -3.08 6.60
CA ASP A 5 10.35 -4.01 7.63
C ASP A 5 9.42 -3.34 8.65
N ASP A 6 9.72 -2.11 9.08
CA ASP A 6 8.86 -1.33 9.98
C ASP A 6 7.53 -0.95 9.31
N ARG A 7 7.55 -0.58 8.02
CA ARG A 7 6.33 -0.27 7.26
C ARG A 7 5.45 -1.48 7.06
N ALA A 8 6.03 -2.61 6.68
CA ALA A 8 5.30 -3.86 6.53
C ALA A 8 4.66 -4.27 7.87
N THR A 9 5.41 -4.21 8.97
CA THR A 9 4.91 -4.53 10.31
C THR A 9 3.74 -3.64 10.72
N ARG A 10 3.85 -2.33 10.48
CA ARG A 10 2.79 -1.39 10.82
C ARG A 10 1.56 -1.51 9.93
N PHE A 11 1.74 -1.77 8.64
CA PHE A 11 0.64 -2.03 7.71
C PHE A 11 -0.18 -3.26 8.14
N LEU A 12 0.51 -4.36 8.47
CA LEU A 12 -0.12 -5.58 8.98
C LEU A 12 -0.84 -5.33 10.32
N ALA A 13 -0.24 -4.57 11.22
CA ALA A 13 -0.87 -4.20 12.49
C ALA A 13 -2.14 -3.34 12.33
N LEU A 14 -2.15 -2.42 11.35
CA LEU A 14 -3.29 -1.53 11.09
C LEU A 14 -4.43 -2.23 10.32
N THR A 15 -4.09 -3.10 9.37
CA THR A 15 -5.08 -3.83 8.57
C THR A 15 -5.58 -5.11 9.25
N GLY A 16 -4.89 -5.57 10.30
CA GLY A 16 -5.14 -6.85 10.95
C GLY A 16 -4.74 -8.06 10.09
N LEU A 17 -4.05 -7.83 8.98
CA LEU A 17 -3.60 -8.88 8.06
C LEU A 17 -2.32 -9.55 8.57
N THR A 18 -2.14 -10.81 8.22
CA THR A 18 -0.85 -11.51 8.35
C THR A 18 -0.10 -11.46 7.01
N PRO A 19 1.23 -11.67 6.96
CA PRO A 19 1.97 -11.71 5.69
C PRO A 19 1.40 -12.74 4.70
N ASP A 20 0.94 -13.88 5.18
CA ASP A 20 0.33 -14.93 4.36
C ASP A 20 -1.06 -14.53 3.85
N SER A 21 -1.91 -13.96 4.70
CA SER A 21 -3.21 -13.42 4.28
C SER A 21 -3.05 -12.28 3.28
N LEU A 22 -2.07 -11.40 3.50
CA LEU A 22 -1.74 -10.32 2.56
C LEU A 22 -1.37 -10.90 1.19
N ARG A 23 -0.46 -11.90 1.14
CA ARG A 23 -0.07 -12.56 -0.11
C ARG A 23 -1.26 -13.24 -0.80
N ALA A 24 -2.12 -13.91 -0.03
CA ALA A 24 -3.32 -14.55 -0.57
C ALA A 24 -4.33 -13.54 -1.14
N SER A 25 -4.40 -12.34 -0.56
CA SER A 25 -5.32 -11.27 -0.97
C SER A 25 -4.71 -10.26 -1.94
N LEU A 26 -3.47 -10.46 -2.44
CA LEU A 26 -2.86 -9.56 -3.45
C LEU A 26 -3.67 -9.47 -4.75
N GLY A 27 -4.52 -10.45 -5.05
CA GLY A 27 -5.44 -10.43 -6.19
C GLY A 27 -6.72 -9.62 -5.95
N GLU A 28 -7.03 -9.26 -4.70
CA GLU A 28 -8.28 -8.62 -4.34
C GLU A 28 -8.19 -7.10 -4.50
N PRO A 29 -9.10 -6.46 -5.26
CA PRO A 29 -9.11 -5.02 -5.46
C PRO A 29 -9.17 -4.23 -4.14
N ALA A 30 -9.94 -4.73 -3.18
CA ALA A 30 -10.09 -4.12 -1.85
C ALA A 30 -8.78 -4.10 -1.06
N THR A 31 -7.97 -5.16 -1.17
CA THR A 31 -6.66 -5.22 -0.51
C THR A 31 -5.69 -4.25 -1.16
N LEU A 32 -5.66 -4.18 -2.49
CA LEU A 32 -4.83 -3.21 -3.21
C LEU A 32 -5.23 -1.76 -2.87
N ALA A 33 -6.52 -1.47 -2.76
CA ALA A 33 -7.00 -0.16 -2.32
C ALA A 33 -6.53 0.20 -0.90
N ALA A 34 -6.62 -0.75 0.04
CA ALA A 34 -6.17 -0.56 1.43
C ALA A 34 -4.64 -0.35 1.53
N VAL A 35 -3.84 -1.05 0.72
CA VAL A 35 -2.38 -0.82 0.63
C VAL A 35 -2.10 0.61 0.16
N ILE A 36 -2.76 1.05 -0.91
CA ILE A 36 -2.56 2.41 -1.43
C ILE A 36 -3.02 3.45 -0.42
N GLU A 37 -4.12 3.23 0.29
CA GLU A 37 -4.59 4.11 1.36
C GLU A 37 -3.57 4.23 2.50
N PHE A 38 -2.97 3.12 2.92
CA PHE A 38 -1.88 3.13 3.90
C PHE A 38 -0.68 3.95 3.42
N LEU A 39 -0.28 3.79 2.16
CA LEU A 39 0.79 4.60 1.56
C LEU A 39 0.40 6.09 1.53
N CYS A 40 -0.84 6.40 1.17
CA CYS A 40 -1.35 7.78 1.15
C CYS A 40 -1.39 8.43 2.54
N ALA A 41 -1.52 7.64 3.61
CA ALA A 41 -1.50 8.16 4.96
C ALA A 41 -0.15 8.80 5.30
N HIS A 42 0.94 8.42 4.61
CA HIS A 42 2.31 8.86 4.86
C HIS A 42 3.00 9.31 3.57
N GLU A 43 3.21 10.62 3.41
CA GLU A 43 3.76 11.20 2.18
C GLU A 43 5.11 10.57 1.75
N ALA A 44 6.02 10.32 2.69
CA ALA A 44 7.29 9.67 2.40
C ALA A 44 7.14 8.24 1.83
N ASP A 45 6.11 7.51 2.27
CA ASP A 45 5.83 6.14 1.82
C ASP A 45 5.18 6.15 0.45
N LEU A 46 4.24 7.08 0.23
CA LEU A 46 3.66 7.32 -1.08
C LEU A 46 4.72 7.68 -2.12
N VAL A 47 5.63 8.60 -1.78
CA VAL A 47 6.73 9.01 -2.67
C VAL A 47 7.65 7.82 -2.94
N ALA A 48 8.12 7.12 -1.91
CA ALA A 48 9.00 5.96 -2.08
C ALA A 48 8.35 4.84 -2.91
N ALA A 49 7.06 4.56 -2.71
CA ALA A 49 6.33 3.58 -3.51
C ALA A 49 6.16 4.03 -4.96
N SER A 50 5.89 5.33 -5.18
CA SER A 50 5.79 5.91 -6.52
C SER A 50 7.12 5.83 -7.28
N GLU A 51 8.24 6.10 -6.59
CA GLU A 51 9.59 5.96 -7.14
C GLU A 51 9.92 4.50 -7.47
N ALA A 52 9.61 3.57 -6.56
CA ALA A 52 9.85 2.14 -6.77
C ALA A 52 9.03 1.56 -7.94
N LEU A 53 7.81 2.07 -8.14
CA LEU A 53 6.92 1.67 -9.24
C LEU A 53 7.16 2.47 -10.53
N GLY A 54 7.96 3.54 -10.49
CA GLY A 54 8.22 4.42 -11.63
C GLY A 54 6.99 5.19 -12.10
N VAL A 55 6.04 5.48 -11.20
CA VAL A 55 4.79 6.21 -11.50
C VAL A 55 4.69 7.47 -10.64
N ALA A 56 3.82 8.40 -11.03
CA ALA A 56 3.56 9.57 -10.20
C ALA A 56 2.73 9.19 -8.95
N PRO A 57 2.93 9.84 -7.79
CA PRO A 57 2.08 9.66 -6.60
C PRO A 57 0.58 9.78 -6.88
N ALA A 58 0.20 10.74 -7.74
CA ALA A 58 -1.17 10.94 -8.17
C ALA A 58 -1.76 9.72 -8.91
N THR A 59 -0.93 8.93 -9.60
CA THR A 59 -1.36 7.70 -10.26
C THR A 59 -1.76 6.63 -9.25
N LEU A 60 -1.05 6.52 -8.12
CA LEU A 60 -1.41 5.61 -7.04
C LEU A 60 -2.74 6.02 -6.42
N VAL A 61 -2.91 7.30 -6.09
CA VAL A 61 -4.18 7.83 -5.58
C VAL A 61 -5.34 7.55 -6.54
N ALA A 62 -5.15 7.78 -7.85
CA ALA A 62 -6.16 7.48 -8.86
C ALA A 62 -6.45 5.97 -8.97
N ALA A 63 -5.47 5.10 -8.76
CA ALA A 63 -5.67 3.66 -8.74
C ALA A 63 -6.54 3.23 -7.56
N ARG A 64 -6.36 3.82 -6.37
CA ARG A 64 -7.25 3.59 -5.21
C ARG A 64 -8.70 3.90 -5.55
N GLU A 65 -8.96 5.06 -6.14
CA GLU A 65 -10.33 5.47 -6.52
C GLU A 65 -10.98 4.49 -7.51
N ARG A 66 -10.18 3.84 -8.38
CA ARG A 66 -10.68 2.84 -9.33
C ARG A 66 -10.89 1.46 -8.70
N LEU A 67 -10.19 1.15 -7.61
CA LEU A 67 -10.24 -0.13 -6.91
C LEU A 67 -11.32 -0.17 -5.81
N GLY A 68 -11.69 0.99 -5.27
CA GLY A 68 -12.75 1.15 -4.27
C GLY A 68 -14.14 1.46 -4.83
N ALA A 69 -14.30 1.44 -6.16
CA ALA A 69 -15.55 1.69 -6.87
C ALA A 69 -16.25 0.39 -7.32
#